data_AF-A0A7S2P9L6-F1
#
_entry.id   AF-A0A7S2P9L6-F1
#
_cell.length_a   1.000
_cell.length_b   1.000
_cell.length_c   1.000
_cell.angle_alpha   90.00
_cell.angle_beta   90.00
_cell.angle_gamma   90.00
#
_symmetry.space_group_name_H-M   'P 1'
#
loop_
_entity.id
_entity.type
_entity.pdbx_description
1 polymer ?
#
loop_
_entity_poly.entity_id
_entity_poly.type
_entity_poly.pdbx_seq_one_letter_code
_entity_poly.pdbx_strand_id
1 'polypeptide(L)'
;VFAPEVVEDLSSMHVLTTKWVDGQRLADSDADDVPRLCGVALNAYLTMLLDTGTLHCDPHPGNLLRTPDGRLCILDFGMVINVPEDLQLSLLEFIADLNAKNYEDVPDDLVKLQFVPAQKIDELRESGLTVAIANMLSLAAEGGGPKGAMKRMVEQNKEKFADALKDFDDLDSKEATEVRQRLFREDWKRQMAEDAMSRGDSQASTSTTVDVVTKIEEMQEQNADVFAIPDYFVYMSRAFSTLEGIGLSSDPNYSILQECYPYLAKRLLTDDSPRARGALKMLIYGKYGDELDLSKVEELSKGFESYTSSTSSVKSGQGQSNEGRNAAVEQLANVLLSEDSNYVQNLLLHESAVAIDAAIREAILSPLEPLRNTALQLPSLGPLTLPLDLAKAALELQAINDSDHKKLENVRILTDAVSRGGSTGTSTNELSSSLDVPRLLQEANKRQRALGRIGLRFGESLTHVQAKRLRDRAAGVKTEWNDAIKERLATRGAETLEALAEALSSLDSSLAKRK
;
A
#
# COMPACT_ATOMS: atom_id res chain seq x y z
N VAL A 1 1.88 16.52 18.37
CA VAL A 1 0.65 16.41 19.19
C VAL A 1 1.03 16.27 20.64
N PHE A 2 0.26 16.85 21.55
CA PHE A 2 0.40 16.59 22.99
C PHE A 2 -0.98 16.67 23.69
N ALA A 3 -1.03 16.22 24.93
CA ALA A 3 -2.16 16.37 25.84
C ALA A 3 -1.74 17.24 27.03
N PRO A 4 -2.65 18.01 27.64
CA PRO A 4 -2.33 18.78 28.84
C PRO A 4 -1.99 17.82 29.99
N GLU A 5 -0.93 18.14 30.74
CA GLU A 5 -0.50 17.32 31.87
C GLU A 5 -1.53 17.38 32.99
N VAL A 6 -1.93 16.22 33.51
CA VAL A 6 -2.87 16.11 34.63
C VAL A 6 -2.17 16.50 35.93
N VAL A 7 -2.82 17.35 36.72
CA VAL A 7 -2.38 17.71 38.08
C VAL A 7 -3.12 16.79 39.05
N GLU A 8 -2.51 15.65 39.36
CA GLU A 8 -3.15 14.58 40.16
C GLU A 8 -3.62 15.07 41.53
N ASP A 9 -2.82 15.89 42.22
CA ASP A 9 -3.13 16.42 43.56
C ASP A 9 -4.37 17.33 43.60
N LEU A 10 -4.76 17.90 42.45
CA LEU A 10 -5.94 18.75 42.30
C LEU A 10 -7.07 18.03 41.54
N SER A 11 -6.92 16.74 41.30
CA SER A 11 -7.90 15.91 40.61
C SER A 11 -8.62 14.97 41.59
N SER A 12 -9.87 14.65 41.30
CA SER A 12 -10.72 13.76 42.08
C SER A 12 -11.72 13.06 41.16
N MET A 13 -12.57 12.20 41.72
CA MET A 13 -13.63 11.51 40.96
C MET A 13 -14.58 12.44 40.19
N HIS A 14 -14.71 13.71 40.58
CA HIS A 14 -15.65 14.66 39.96
C HIS A 14 -14.98 15.96 39.48
N VAL A 15 -13.64 16.07 39.60
CA VAL A 15 -12.89 17.26 39.20
C VAL A 15 -11.60 16.79 38.53
N LEU A 16 -11.42 17.11 37.25
CA LEU A 16 -10.16 16.88 36.54
C LEU A 16 -9.44 18.23 36.41
N THR A 17 -8.22 18.31 36.95
CA THR A 17 -7.38 19.51 36.82
C THR A 17 -6.19 19.21 35.93
N THR A 18 -5.99 20.01 34.89
CA THR A 18 -4.85 19.89 33.96
C THR A 18 -4.08 21.21 33.86
N LYS A 19 -2.85 21.15 33.35
CA LYS A 19 -2.11 22.38 33.01
C LYS A 19 -2.85 23.16 31.92
N TRP A 20 -2.99 24.46 32.14
CA TRP A 20 -3.58 25.37 31.16
C TRP A 20 -2.77 25.36 29.85
N VAL A 21 -3.47 25.33 28.71
CA VAL A 21 -2.85 25.40 27.38
C VAL A 21 -3.46 26.56 26.62
N ASP A 22 -2.61 27.51 26.22
CA ASP A 22 -3.01 28.62 25.37
C ASP A 22 -3.13 28.17 23.90
N GLY A 23 -4.20 28.57 23.24
CA GLY A 23 -4.41 28.27 21.82
C GLY A 23 -5.79 28.67 21.32
N GLN A 24 -5.99 28.48 20.02
CA GLN A 24 -7.25 28.68 19.30
C GLN A 24 -7.80 27.32 18.88
N ARG A 25 -9.13 27.16 18.88
CA ARG A 25 -9.75 25.93 18.35
C ARG A 25 -9.37 25.74 16.89
N LEU A 26 -9.00 24.51 16.53
CA LEU A 26 -8.50 24.21 15.19
C LEU A 26 -9.52 24.54 14.10
N ALA A 27 -10.81 24.27 14.33
CA ALA A 27 -11.89 24.55 13.39
C ALA A 27 -12.27 26.04 13.26
N ASP A 28 -11.87 26.87 14.23
CA ASP A 28 -12.15 28.32 14.22
C ASP A 28 -10.93 29.13 13.73
N SER A 29 -9.87 28.45 13.29
CA SER A 29 -8.60 29.07 12.90
C SER A 29 -8.48 29.13 11.38
N ASP A 30 -8.20 30.33 10.86
CA ASP A 30 -7.89 30.56 9.44
C ASP A 30 -6.38 30.58 9.15
N ALA A 31 -5.55 30.15 10.11
CA ALA A 31 -4.09 30.16 9.97
C ALA A 31 -3.59 29.18 8.89
N ASP A 32 -2.53 29.58 8.18
CA ASP A 32 -1.97 28.82 7.05
C ASP A 32 -1.46 27.40 7.40
N ASP A 33 -1.20 27.12 8.69
CA ASP A 33 -0.74 25.81 9.14
C ASP A 33 -1.87 24.88 9.63
N VAL A 34 -3.13 25.31 9.55
CA VAL A 34 -4.31 24.47 9.85
C VAL A 34 -4.35 23.19 9.01
N PRO A 35 -4.16 23.21 7.68
CA PRO A 35 -4.12 21.98 6.88
C PRO A 35 -3.07 20.98 7.38
N ARG A 36 -1.87 21.49 7.72
CA ARG A 36 -0.79 20.68 8.29
C ARG A 36 -1.21 20.08 9.64
N LEU A 37 -1.86 20.85 10.51
CA LEU A 37 -2.33 20.37 11.81
C LEU A 37 -3.46 19.35 11.68
N CYS A 38 -4.32 19.44 10.67
CA CYS A 38 -5.30 18.42 10.34
C CYS A 38 -4.62 17.09 9.95
N GLY A 39 -3.59 17.15 9.08
CA GLY A 39 -2.78 15.97 8.77
C GLY A 39 -2.06 15.40 10.00
N VAL A 40 -1.57 16.26 10.90
CA VAL A 40 -0.98 15.82 12.19
C VAL A 40 -2.04 15.17 13.09
N ALA A 41 -3.27 15.70 13.13
CA ALA A 41 -4.39 15.11 13.87
C ALA A 41 -4.70 13.72 13.33
N LEU A 42 -4.90 13.59 12.01
CA LEU A 42 -5.18 12.31 11.38
C LEU A 42 -4.09 11.28 11.66
N ASN A 43 -2.82 11.67 11.50
CA ASN A 43 -1.69 10.79 11.81
C ASN A 43 -1.66 10.36 13.28
N ALA A 44 -2.01 11.25 14.22
CA ALA A 44 -2.12 10.89 15.63
C ALA A 44 -3.24 9.87 15.87
N TYR A 45 -4.39 10.03 15.22
CA TYR A 45 -5.51 9.08 15.31
C TYR A 45 -5.21 7.73 14.67
N LEU A 46 -4.53 7.71 13.53
CA LEU A 46 -4.03 6.48 12.91
C LEU A 46 -3.00 5.79 13.79
N THR A 47 -2.10 6.54 14.43
CA THR A 47 -1.16 5.99 15.43
C THR A 47 -1.90 5.38 16.62
N MET A 48 -2.94 6.07 17.09
CA MET A 48 -3.79 5.56 18.17
C MET A 48 -4.51 4.27 17.77
N LEU A 49 -5.03 4.21 16.54
CA LEU A 49 -5.78 3.09 15.98
C LEU A 49 -4.90 1.87 15.67
N LEU A 50 -3.79 2.06 14.94
CA LEU A 50 -3.03 1.00 14.28
C LEU A 50 -1.67 0.70 14.92
N ASP A 51 -1.15 1.58 15.79
CA ASP A 51 0.13 1.37 16.48
C ASP A 51 -0.06 1.10 17.98
N THR A 52 -0.78 1.99 18.69
CA THR A 52 -0.90 1.87 20.16
C THR A 52 -2.09 1.04 20.62
N GLY A 53 -3.10 0.87 19.75
CA GLY A 53 -4.35 0.19 20.09
C GLY A 53 -5.20 0.92 21.14
N THR A 54 -4.99 2.21 21.36
CA THR A 54 -5.74 3.02 22.32
C THR A 54 -6.35 4.21 21.57
N LEU A 55 -7.53 4.01 21.01
CA LEU A 55 -8.19 4.98 20.13
C LEU A 55 -8.99 5.99 20.94
N HIS A 56 -8.66 7.27 20.78
CA HIS A 56 -9.56 8.36 21.16
C HIS A 56 -10.70 8.47 20.14
N CYS A 57 -11.95 8.36 20.58
CA CYS A 57 -13.12 8.24 19.71
C CYS A 57 -13.94 9.53 19.57
N ASP A 58 -13.49 10.64 20.16
CA ASP A 58 -14.21 11.92 20.13
C ASP A 58 -13.33 13.12 19.72
N PRO A 59 -12.85 13.19 18.45
CA PRO A 59 -12.16 14.35 17.86
C PRO A 59 -13.05 15.58 17.68
N HIS A 60 -14.03 15.81 18.57
CA HIS A 60 -14.90 16.97 18.47
C HIS A 60 -14.06 18.25 18.26
N PRO A 61 -14.43 19.16 17.35
CA PRO A 61 -13.58 20.29 16.99
C PRO A 61 -13.19 21.19 18.18
N GLY A 62 -14.00 21.18 19.24
CA GLY A 62 -13.69 21.87 20.50
C GLY A 62 -12.54 21.27 21.31
N ASN A 63 -12.17 20.01 21.06
CA ASN A 63 -11.13 19.26 21.77
C ASN A 63 -9.75 19.38 21.09
N LEU A 64 -9.72 19.95 19.87
CA LEU A 64 -8.51 20.14 19.09
C LEU A 64 -8.08 21.60 19.13
N LEU A 65 -6.97 21.87 19.83
CA LEU A 65 -6.45 23.22 20.03
C LEU A 65 -5.15 23.43 19.27
N ARG A 66 -5.11 24.46 18.43
CA ARG A 66 -3.90 24.99 17.81
C ARG A 66 -3.21 25.94 18.78
N THR A 67 -2.01 25.58 19.21
CA THR A 67 -1.18 26.41 20.08
C THR A 67 -0.39 27.47 19.28
N PRO A 68 0.00 28.61 19.88
CA PRO A 68 0.75 29.67 19.20
C PRO A 68 2.09 29.22 18.62
N ASP A 69 2.71 28.19 19.21
CA ASP A 69 3.95 27.56 18.76
C ASP A 69 3.74 26.50 17.66
N GLY A 70 2.53 26.41 17.08
CA GLY A 70 2.25 25.57 15.93
C GLY A 70 2.13 24.07 16.26
N ARG A 71 1.82 23.72 17.51
CA ARG A 71 1.51 22.34 17.92
C ARG A 71 0.00 22.14 18.05
N LEU A 72 -0.42 20.89 17.81
CA LEU A 72 -1.77 20.43 18.11
C LEU A 72 -1.84 19.88 19.54
N CYS A 73 -2.78 20.38 20.33
CA CYS A 73 -3.13 19.88 21.65
C CYS A 73 -4.50 19.19 21.58
N ILE A 74 -4.61 18.00 22.17
CA ILE A 74 -5.87 17.27 22.35
C ILE A 74 -6.26 17.41 23.82
N LEU A 75 -7.44 17.98 24.10
CA LEU A 75 -7.86 18.36 25.46
C LEU A 75 -8.64 17.26 26.19
N ASP A 76 -9.56 16.61 25.49
CA ASP A 76 -10.49 15.65 26.06
C ASP A 76 -10.10 14.23 25.67
N PHE A 77 -10.21 13.31 26.63
CA PHE A 77 -9.98 11.88 26.49
C PHE A 77 -11.13 11.07 27.13
N GLY A 78 -12.33 11.67 27.23
CA GLY A 78 -13.50 11.07 27.87
C GLY A 78 -14.05 9.84 27.14
N MET A 79 -13.72 9.67 25.86
CA MET A 79 -14.07 8.48 25.07
C MET A 79 -12.83 7.84 24.46
N VAL A 80 -12.31 6.82 25.14
CA VAL A 80 -11.17 6.01 24.65
C VAL A 80 -11.58 4.54 24.63
N ILE A 81 -11.25 3.85 23.55
CA ILE A 81 -11.44 2.41 23.41
C ILE A 81 -10.11 1.71 23.19
N ASN A 82 -10.04 0.44 23.58
CA ASN A 82 -8.94 -0.43 23.23
C ASN A 82 -9.26 -1.16 21.92
N VAL A 83 -8.30 -1.14 21.00
CA VAL A 83 -8.34 -1.85 19.72
C VAL A 83 -7.35 -3.01 19.81
N PRO A 84 -7.81 -4.27 19.87
CA PRO A 84 -6.93 -5.44 19.96
C PRO A 84 -5.96 -5.51 18.77
N GLU A 85 -4.74 -6.00 18.99
CA GLU A 85 -3.71 -6.10 17.95
C GLU A 85 -4.18 -6.85 16.70
N ASP A 86 -4.94 -7.94 16.89
CA ASP A 86 -5.53 -8.68 15.78
C ASP A 86 -6.45 -7.82 14.90
N LEU A 87 -7.22 -6.92 15.52
CA LEU A 87 -8.10 -6.01 14.82
C LEU A 87 -7.32 -4.89 14.12
N GLN A 88 -6.24 -4.40 14.73
CA GLN A 88 -5.34 -3.43 14.10
C GLN A 88 -4.75 -3.98 12.80
N LEU A 89 -4.26 -5.23 12.84
CA LEU A 89 -3.72 -5.92 11.67
C LEU A 89 -4.81 -6.26 10.65
N SER A 90 -6.02 -6.60 11.08
CA SER A 90 -7.16 -6.81 10.15
C SER A 90 -7.57 -5.52 9.43
N LEU A 91 -7.55 -4.38 10.12
CA LEU A 91 -7.79 -3.07 9.49
C LEU A 91 -6.68 -2.72 8.50
N LEU A 92 -5.42 -3.03 8.84
CA LEU A 92 -4.27 -2.83 7.96
C LEU A 92 -4.38 -3.65 6.66
N GLU A 93 -4.69 -4.95 6.79
CA GLU A 93 -4.93 -5.86 5.66
C GLU A 93 -6.07 -5.34 4.78
N PHE A 94 -7.22 -5.03 5.38
CA PHE A 94 -8.39 -4.53 4.67
C PHE A 94 -8.11 -3.25 3.86
N ILE A 95 -7.40 -2.29 4.46
CA ILE A 95 -7.02 -1.05 3.76
C ILE A 95 -6.06 -1.37 2.60
N ALA A 96 -5.12 -2.30 2.79
CA ALA A 96 -4.22 -2.72 1.71
C ALA A 96 -4.97 -3.41 0.56
N ASP A 97 -5.92 -4.29 0.86
CA ASP A 97 -6.75 -4.99 -0.12
C ASP A 97 -7.64 -4.04 -0.93
N LEU A 98 -8.25 -3.04 -0.27
CA LEU A 98 -9.00 -1.98 -0.95
C LEU A 98 -8.11 -1.16 -1.90
N ASN A 99 -6.90 -0.80 -1.48
CA ASN A 99 -5.94 -0.05 -2.31
C ASN A 99 -5.39 -0.89 -3.47
N ALA A 100 -5.24 -2.20 -3.28
CA ALA A 100 -4.91 -3.15 -4.32
C ALA A 100 -6.09 -3.45 -5.28
N LYS A 101 -7.28 -2.88 -5.01
CA LYS A 101 -8.54 -3.15 -5.72
C LYS A 101 -8.89 -4.65 -5.74
N ASN A 102 -8.49 -5.36 -4.70
CA ASN A 102 -8.73 -6.78 -4.56
C ASN A 102 -10.06 -7.02 -3.84
N TYR A 103 -11.16 -6.93 -4.59
CA TYR A 103 -12.49 -7.04 -4.02
C TYR A 103 -12.93 -8.48 -3.71
N GLU A 104 -12.15 -9.48 -4.12
CA GLU A 104 -12.46 -10.88 -3.87
C GLU A 104 -12.27 -11.28 -2.40
N ASP A 105 -11.31 -10.68 -1.70
CA ASP A 105 -10.99 -11.02 -0.30
C ASP A 105 -11.70 -10.13 0.72
N VAL A 106 -12.40 -9.09 0.25
CA VAL A 106 -13.26 -8.22 1.07
C VAL A 106 -14.22 -9.02 1.97
N PRO A 107 -14.87 -10.12 1.53
CA PRO A 107 -15.68 -10.97 2.41
C PRO A 107 -14.92 -11.51 3.62
N ASP A 108 -13.71 -12.02 3.42
CA ASP A 108 -12.89 -12.58 4.49
C ASP A 108 -12.44 -11.47 5.45
N ASP A 109 -12.12 -10.28 4.94
CA ASP A 109 -11.80 -9.13 5.77
C ASP A 109 -13.00 -8.64 6.58
N LEU A 110 -14.21 -8.61 6.01
CA LEU A 110 -15.42 -8.27 6.75
C LEU A 110 -15.69 -9.26 7.90
N VAL A 111 -15.31 -10.54 7.75
CA VAL A 111 -15.35 -11.50 8.86
C VAL A 111 -14.29 -11.19 9.92
N LYS A 112 -13.04 -10.94 9.52
CA LYS A 112 -11.96 -10.56 10.45
C LYS A 112 -12.25 -9.27 11.21
N LEU A 113 -12.95 -8.34 10.55
CA LEU A 113 -13.41 -7.07 11.09
C LEU A 113 -14.72 -7.19 11.88
N GLN A 114 -15.28 -8.40 12.01
CA GLN A 114 -16.48 -8.70 12.78
C GLN A 114 -17.78 -8.11 12.22
N PHE A 115 -17.78 -7.67 10.97
CA PHE A 115 -19.00 -7.24 10.27
C PHE A 115 -19.89 -8.40 9.87
N VAL A 116 -19.28 -9.57 9.62
CA VAL A 116 -19.99 -10.76 9.18
C VAL A 116 -19.57 -11.93 10.06
N PRO A 117 -20.52 -12.66 10.66
CA PRO A 117 -20.20 -13.90 11.37
C PRO A 117 -19.55 -14.90 10.42
N ALA A 118 -18.50 -15.59 10.87
CA ALA A 118 -17.73 -16.51 10.03
C ALA A 118 -18.58 -17.61 9.36
N GLN A 119 -19.71 -17.99 9.98
CA GLN A 119 -20.64 -19.01 9.47
C GLN A 119 -21.45 -18.52 8.26
N LYS A 120 -21.46 -17.21 8.00
CA LYS A 120 -22.29 -16.57 6.97
C LYS A 120 -21.50 -15.99 5.81
N ILE A 121 -20.21 -16.33 5.71
CA ILE A 121 -19.36 -15.85 4.61
C ILE A 121 -19.86 -16.32 3.24
N ASP A 122 -20.38 -17.55 3.15
CA ASP A 122 -20.91 -18.09 1.89
C ASP A 122 -22.20 -17.36 1.48
N GLU A 123 -23.09 -17.08 2.44
CA GLU A 123 -24.29 -16.25 2.22
C GLU A 123 -23.91 -14.85 1.72
N LEU A 124 -22.88 -14.23 2.29
CA LEU A 124 -22.36 -12.93 1.83
C LEU A 124 -21.83 -13.00 0.40
N ARG A 125 -21.03 -14.02 0.08
CA ARG A 125 -20.45 -14.20 -1.27
C ARG A 125 -21.53 -14.42 -2.33
N GLU A 126 -22.62 -15.11 -1.99
CA GLU A 126 -23.75 -15.37 -2.90
C GLU A 126 -24.72 -14.19 -3.02
N SER A 127 -24.81 -13.33 -2.00
CA SER A 127 -25.76 -12.19 -1.96
C SER A 127 -25.46 -11.08 -2.98
N GLY A 128 -24.27 -11.04 -3.57
CA GLY A 128 -23.81 -9.93 -4.40
C GLY A 128 -23.48 -8.65 -3.62
N LEU A 129 -23.65 -8.66 -2.29
CA LEU A 129 -23.40 -7.52 -1.40
C LEU A 129 -21.92 -7.11 -1.40
N THR A 130 -21.00 -8.05 -1.60
CA THR A 130 -19.55 -7.82 -1.70
C THR A 130 -19.20 -6.75 -2.72
N VAL A 131 -19.80 -6.80 -3.91
CA VAL A 131 -19.53 -5.85 -4.99
C VAL A 131 -20.10 -4.48 -4.65
N ALA A 132 -21.25 -4.42 -3.99
CA ALA A 132 -21.85 -3.16 -3.55
C ALA A 132 -21.00 -2.47 -2.46
N ILE A 133 -20.52 -3.23 -1.46
CA ILE A 133 -19.63 -2.73 -0.40
C ILE A 133 -18.31 -2.27 -0.99
N ALA A 134 -17.69 -3.09 -1.85
CA ALA A 134 -16.44 -2.76 -2.53
C ALA A 134 -16.56 -1.46 -3.35
N ASN A 135 -17.62 -1.33 -4.17
CA ASN A 135 -17.84 -0.13 -4.97
C ASN A 135 -18.07 1.11 -4.09
N MET A 136 -18.82 0.98 -3.00
CA MET A 136 -19.04 2.08 -2.06
C MET A 136 -17.72 2.55 -1.43
N LEU A 137 -16.90 1.61 -0.96
CA LEU A 137 -15.61 1.91 -0.34
C LEU A 137 -14.61 2.48 -1.34
N SER A 138 -14.62 2.00 -2.58
CA SER A 138 -13.79 2.55 -3.65
C SER A 138 -14.22 3.98 -4.03
N LEU A 139 -15.52 4.25 -4.10
CA LEU A 139 -16.04 5.61 -4.32
C LEU A 139 -15.63 6.56 -3.19
N ALA A 140 -15.57 6.04 -1.96
CA ALA A 140 -15.09 6.78 -0.80
C ALA A 140 -13.59 7.05 -0.85
N ALA A 141 -12.79 6.08 -1.35
CA ALA A 141 -11.34 6.22 -1.48
C ALA A 141 -10.93 7.34 -2.46
N GLU A 142 -11.76 7.63 -3.47
CA GLU A 142 -11.48 8.63 -4.51
C GLU A 142 -11.73 10.10 -4.09
N GLY A 143 -12.24 10.37 -2.88
CA GLY A 143 -12.21 11.70 -2.24
C GLY A 143 -13.30 12.72 -2.63
N GLY A 144 -13.29 13.90 -1.99
CA GLY A 144 -14.19 15.02 -2.32
C GLY A 144 -15.57 14.99 -1.66
N GLY A 145 -15.72 14.26 -0.56
CA GLY A 145 -16.96 14.22 0.21
C GLY A 145 -18.15 13.58 -0.53
N PRO A 146 -19.37 13.68 0.04
CA PRO A 146 -20.62 13.25 -0.58
C PRO A 146 -20.83 13.84 -1.99
N LYS A 147 -20.38 15.08 -2.20
CA LYS A 147 -20.52 15.80 -3.50
C LYS A 147 -19.59 15.24 -4.59
N GLY A 148 -18.37 14.85 -4.24
CA GLY A 148 -17.42 14.22 -5.15
C GLY A 148 -17.87 12.82 -5.53
N ALA A 149 -18.26 12.01 -4.54
CA ALA A 149 -18.81 10.67 -4.75
C ALA A 149 -20.05 10.71 -5.65
N MET A 150 -20.97 11.64 -5.38
CA MET A 150 -22.15 11.93 -6.20
C MET A 150 -21.81 12.22 -7.67
N LYS A 151 -20.84 13.12 -7.92
CA LYS A 151 -20.41 13.47 -9.28
C LYS A 151 -19.88 12.25 -10.05
N ARG A 152 -19.16 11.36 -9.37
CA ARG A 152 -18.59 10.14 -9.98
C ARG A 152 -19.63 9.04 -10.19
N MET A 153 -20.58 8.88 -9.28
CA MET A 153 -21.72 7.98 -9.48
C MET A 153 -22.57 8.38 -10.69
N VAL A 154 -22.71 9.69 -10.94
CA VAL A 154 -23.37 10.22 -12.16
C VAL A 154 -22.56 9.87 -13.42
N GLU A 155 -21.24 9.97 -13.35
CA GLU A 155 -20.32 9.65 -14.46
C GLU A 155 -20.25 8.15 -14.77
N GLN A 156 -20.35 7.29 -13.74
CA GLN A 156 -20.33 5.83 -13.89
C GLN A 156 -21.68 5.25 -14.33
N ASN A 157 -22.81 5.91 -14.04
CA ASN A 157 -24.14 5.49 -14.44
C ASN A 157 -24.61 6.06 -15.81
N LYS A 158 -23.67 6.38 -16.72
CA LYS A 158 -23.98 6.91 -18.08
C LYS A 158 -25.00 6.07 -18.84
N GLU A 159 -24.96 4.76 -18.71
CA GLU A 159 -25.86 3.83 -19.42
C GLU A 159 -27.28 3.83 -18.83
N LYS A 160 -27.44 4.12 -17.54
CA LYS A 160 -28.71 4.00 -16.81
C LYS A 160 -29.73 5.09 -17.22
N PHE A 161 -29.26 6.22 -17.76
CA PHE A 161 -30.10 7.32 -18.26
C PHE A 161 -30.04 7.48 -19.78
N ALA A 162 -29.52 6.48 -20.50
CA ALA A 162 -29.36 6.52 -21.95
C ALA A 162 -30.66 6.87 -22.68
N ASP A 163 -31.82 6.39 -22.19
CA ASP A 163 -33.13 6.67 -22.76
C ASP A 163 -33.56 8.15 -22.67
N ALA A 164 -33.17 8.87 -21.60
CA ALA A 164 -33.50 10.28 -21.40
C ALA A 164 -32.53 11.23 -22.13
N LEU A 165 -31.44 10.68 -22.68
CA LEU A 165 -30.37 11.40 -23.37
C LEU A 165 -30.34 11.14 -24.88
N LYS A 166 -31.30 10.38 -25.40
CA LYS A 166 -31.41 10.00 -26.82
C LYS A 166 -31.44 11.18 -27.79
N ASP A 167 -31.87 12.34 -27.32
CA ASP A 167 -32.01 13.55 -28.14
C ASP A 167 -30.73 14.41 -28.17
N PHE A 168 -29.65 14.01 -27.48
CA PHE A 168 -28.35 14.70 -27.50
C PHE A 168 -27.34 13.96 -28.39
N ASP A 169 -26.87 14.62 -29.46
CA ASP A 169 -25.86 14.08 -30.39
C ASP A 169 -24.49 13.87 -29.73
N ASP A 170 -24.15 14.69 -28.73
CA ASP A 170 -22.92 14.59 -27.95
C ASP A 170 -23.23 14.34 -26.47
N LEU A 171 -22.98 13.09 -26.06
CA LEU A 171 -23.14 12.61 -24.70
C LEU A 171 -22.07 13.15 -23.73
N ASP A 172 -21.13 13.98 -24.13
CA ASP A 172 -20.24 14.68 -23.17
C ASP A 172 -20.41 16.21 -23.24
N SER A 173 -21.43 16.69 -23.97
CA SER A 173 -21.76 18.12 -24.05
C SER A 173 -22.22 18.70 -22.70
N LYS A 174 -21.99 20.00 -22.51
CA LYS A 174 -22.30 20.72 -21.28
C LYS A 174 -23.81 20.68 -20.94
N GLU A 175 -24.66 20.75 -21.96
CA GLU A 175 -26.13 20.73 -21.83
C GLU A 175 -26.66 19.32 -21.50
N ALA A 176 -26.12 18.27 -22.13
CA ALA A 176 -26.45 16.88 -21.81
C ALA A 176 -25.99 16.48 -20.41
N THR A 177 -24.84 17.01 -19.98
CA THR A 177 -24.30 16.86 -18.62
C THR A 177 -25.17 17.56 -17.58
N GLU A 178 -25.66 18.76 -17.85
CA GLU A 178 -26.57 19.50 -16.96
C GLU A 178 -27.95 18.82 -16.83
N VAL A 179 -28.47 18.23 -17.91
CA VAL A 179 -29.72 17.45 -17.89
C VAL A 179 -29.54 16.14 -17.13
N ARG A 180 -28.41 15.44 -17.31
CA ARG A 180 -28.02 14.26 -16.50
C ARG A 180 -27.96 14.55 -15.02
N GLN A 181 -27.25 15.60 -14.66
CA GLN A 181 -27.11 16.04 -13.28
C GLN A 181 -28.45 16.46 -12.68
N ARG A 182 -29.42 16.91 -13.50
CA ARG A 182 -30.77 17.26 -13.04
C ARG A 182 -31.63 16.03 -12.80
N LEU A 183 -31.71 15.13 -13.77
CA LEU A 183 -32.49 13.88 -13.68
C LEU A 183 -31.97 12.98 -12.56
N PHE A 184 -30.66 12.86 -12.40
CA PHE A 184 -30.06 12.15 -11.28
C PHE A 184 -30.33 12.84 -9.95
N ARG A 185 -30.24 14.18 -9.88
CA ARG A 185 -30.62 14.92 -8.65
C ARG A 185 -32.09 14.73 -8.30
N GLU A 186 -32.98 14.65 -9.28
CA GLU A 186 -34.41 14.44 -9.07
C GLU A 186 -34.69 12.99 -8.64
N ASP A 187 -34.04 12.00 -9.24
CA ASP A 187 -34.19 10.58 -8.90
C ASP A 187 -33.56 10.25 -7.53
N TRP A 188 -32.36 10.79 -7.25
CA TRP A 188 -31.70 10.70 -5.94
C TRP A 188 -32.46 11.47 -4.87
N LYS A 189 -32.93 12.70 -5.13
CA LYS A 189 -33.79 13.43 -4.18
C LYS A 189 -35.11 12.72 -4.00
N ARG A 190 -35.64 12.03 -5.00
CA ARG A 190 -36.89 11.28 -4.88
C ARG A 190 -36.68 10.02 -4.05
N GLN A 191 -35.62 9.23 -4.28
CA GLN A 191 -35.27 8.09 -3.43
C GLN A 191 -34.97 8.54 -2.00
N MET A 192 -34.11 9.55 -1.83
CA MET A 192 -33.79 10.11 -0.51
C MET A 192 -34.96 10.84 0.14
N ALA A 193 -35.92 11.41 -0.60
CA ALA A 193 -37.12 12.03 -0.03
C ALA A 193 -38.21 11.00 0.26
N GLU A 194 -38.33 9.93 -0.53
CA GLU A 194 -39.14 8.76 -0.22
C GLU A 194 -38.62 8.09 1.07
N ASP A 195 -37.29 7.99 1.23
CA ASP A 195 -36.62 7.47 2.43
C ASP A 195 -36.66 8.46 3.62
N ALA A 196 -36.46 9.77 3.39
CA ALA A 196 -36.53 10.80 4.44
C ALA A 196 -37.97 11.07 4.92
N MET A 197 -38.98 10.88 4.06
CA MET A 197 -40.39 10.89 4.49
C MET A 197 -40.71 9.72 5.44
N SER A 198 -39.94 8.63 5.43
CA SER A 198 -40.09 7.53 6.38
C SER A 198 -39.42 7.80 7.74
N ARG A 199 -38.42 8.69 7.80
CA ARG A 199 -37.56 8.89 8.98
C ARG A 199 -37.62 10.28 9.64
N GLY A 200 -38.21 11.28 9.00
CA GLY A 200 -38.46 12.57 9.65
C GLY A 200 -37.23 13.44 9.96
N ASP A 201 -36.05 13.14 9.40
CA ASP A 201 -34.85 13.97 9.57
C ASP A 201 -34.44 14.67 8.26
N SER A 202 -34.26 15.99 8.37
CA SER A 202 -34.01 16.91 7.26
C SER A 202 -32.58 17.43 7.32
N GLN A 203 -31.56 16.60 7.10
CA GLN A 203 -30.20 17.10 6.94
C GLN A 203 -29.39 16.26 5.95
N ALA A 204 -28.89 16.93 4.90
CA ALA A 204 -27.97 16.32 3.95
C ALA A 204 -26.61 16.08 4.63
N SER A 205 -26.09 14.85 4.51
CA SER A 205 -24.79 14.43 5.05
C SER A 205 -23.62 15.27 4.50
N THR A 206 -22.62 15.53 5.35
CA THR A 206 -21.46 16.41 5.06
C THR A 206 -20.13 15.66 4.91
N SER A 207 -20.10 14.34 5.13
CA SER A 207 -18.89 13.51 5.15
C SER A 207 -19.12 12.20 4.41
N THR A 208 -18.12 11.74 3.65
CA THR A 208 -18.18 10.46 2.93
C THR A 208 -18.16 9.28 3.90
N THR A 209 -17.44 9.42 5.01
CA THR A 209 -17.48 8.45 6.11
C THR A 209 -18.91 8.26 6.64
N VAL A 210 -19.67 9.34 6.81
CA VAL A 210 -21.09 9.28 7.24
C VAL A 210 -21.96 8.62 6.17
N ASP A 211 -21.74 8.89 4.88
CA ASP A 211 -22.50 8.24 3.81
C ASP A 211 -22.23 6.72 3.77
N VAL A 212 -20.97 6.32 3.96
CA VAL A 212 -20.57 4.91 4.04
C VAL A 212 -21.25 4.25 5.25
N VAL A 213 -21.22 4.89 6.42
CA VAL A 213 -21.88 4.36 7.63
C VAL A 213 -23.38 4.23 7.42
N THR A 214 -24.05 5.28 6.95
CA THR A 214 -25.50 5.27 6.69
C THR A 214 -25.87 4.15 5.73
N LYS A 215 -25.07 3.94 4.68
CA LYS A 215 -25.36 2.91 3.70
C LYS A 215 -25.09 1.50 4.26
N ILE A 216 -24.06 1.34 5.08
CA ILE A 216 -23.80 0.11 5.82
C ILE A 216 -24.94 -0.19 6.81
N GLU A 217 -25.51 0.83 7.48
CA GLU A 217 -26.68 0.71 8.36
C GLU A 217 -27.93 0.28 7.58
N GLU A 218 -28.21 0.86 6.42
CA GLU A 218 -29.30 0.42 5.54
C GLU A 218 -29.12 -1.03 5.08
N MET A 219 -27.89 -1.41 4.73
CA MET A 219 -27.55 -2.78 4.33
C MET A 219 -27.73 -3.74 5.50
N GLN A 220 -27.41 -3.31 6.73
CA GLN A 220 -27.70 -4.05 7.95
C GLN A 220 -29.20 -4.21 8.16
N GLU A 221 -30.02 -3.17 8.00
CA GLU A 221 -31.48 -3.29 8.16
C GLU A 221 -32.11 -4.28 7.17
N GLN A 222 -31.60 -4.31 5.94
CA GLN A 222 -32.10 -5.18 4.89
C GLN A 222 -31.54 -6.61 4.98
N ASN A 223 -30.37 -6.80 5.61
CA ASN A 223 -29.65 -8.08 5.68
C ASN A 223 -29.13 -8.35 7.11
N ALA A 224 -29.95 -8.05 8.12
CA ALA A 224 -29.57 -8.08 9.54
C ALA A 224 -29.18 -9.47 10.03
N ASP A 225 -29.59 -10.49 9.28
CA ASP A 225 -29.23 -11.87 9.54
C ASP A 225 -27.79 -12.19 9.10
N VAL A 226 -27.22 -11.49 8.11
CA VAL A 226 -25.87 -11.73 7.56
C VAL A 226 -24.84 -10.71 8.04
N PHE A 227 -25.27 -9.48 8.31
CA PHE A 227 -24.39 -8.34 8.54
C PHE A 227 -24.66 -7.67 9.89
N ALA A 228 -23.60 -7.31 10.61
CA ALA A 228 -23.66 -6.60 11.89
C ALA A 228 -22.63 -5.48 11.91
N ILE A 229 -22.93 -4.34 12.54
CA ILE A 229 -21.96 -3.27 12.72
C ILE A 229 -21.29 -3.41 14.09
N PRO A 230 -19.95 -3.59 14.16
CA PRO A 230 -19.24 -3.65 15.43
C PRO A 230 -19.22 -2.31 16.17
N ASP A 231 -19.23 -2.36 17.51
CA ASP A 231 -19.20 -1.16 18.36
C ASP A 231 -17.97 -0.26 18.07
N TYR A 232 -16.79 -0.87 17.90
CA TYR A 232 -15.57 -0.14 17.60
C TYR A 232 -15.67 0.63 16.28
N PHE A 233 -16.42 0.10 15.31
CA PHE A 233 -16.58 0.74 14.00
C PHE A 233 -17.46 1.98 14.09
N VAL A 234 -18.50 1.98 14.93
CA VAL A 234 -19.34 3.17 15.16
C VAL A 234 -18.50 4.29 15.78
N TYR A 235 -17.71 3.97 16.81
CA TYR A 235 -16.84 4.93 17.48
C TYR A 235 -15.72 5.45 16.55
N MET A 236 -15.08 4.54 15.80
CA MET A 236 -14.09 4.91 14.79
C MET A 236 -14.71 5.81 13.73
N SER A 237 -15.87 5.43 13.17
CA SER A 237 -16.51 6.19 12.11
C SER A 237 -16.89 7.60 12.55
N ARG A 238 -17.38 7.78 13.79
CA ARG A 238 -17.62 9.12 14.35
C ARG A 238 -16.34 9.95 14.41
N ALA A 239 -15.24 9.35 14.83
CA ALA A 239 -13.97 10.03 14.94
C ALA A 239 -13.44 10.48 13.57
N PHE A 240 -13.39 9.55 12.62
CA PHE A 240 -12.91 9.82 11.27
C PHE A 240 -13.84 10.77 10.50
N SER A 241 -15.16 10.69 10.70
CA SER A 241 -16.13 11.64 10.10
C SER A 241 -15.87 13.08 10.53
N THR A 242 -15.53 13.30 11.80
CA THR A 242 -15.24 14.64 12.32
C THR A 242 -13.93 15.17 11.73
N LEU A 243 -12.89 14.33 11.66
CA LEU A 243 -11.62 14.70 11.04
C LEU A 243 -11.77 14.99 9.55
N GLU A 244 -12.57 14.20 8.83
CA GLU A 244 -12.90 14.43 7.43
C GLU A 244 -13.67 15.74 7.24
N GLY A 245 -14.63 16.05 8.11
CA GLY A 245 -15.36 17.32 8.08
C GLY A 245 -14.47 18.53 8.27
N ILE A 246 -13.49 18.45 9.17
CA ILE A 246 -12.46 19.50 9.37
C ILE A 246 -11.53 19.57 8.15
N GLY A 247 -11.19 18.44 7.52
CA GLY A 247 -10.42 18.42 6.27
C GLY A 247 -11.17 19.10 5.13
N LEU A 248 -12.46 18.77 4.96
CA LEU A 248 -13.33 19.30 3.92
C LEU A 248 -13.66 20.79 4.07
N SER A 249 -13.62 21.34 5.29
CA SER A 249 -13.78 22.78 5.50
C SER A 249 -12.57 23.57 4.97
N SER A 250 -11.39 22.95 4.93
CA SER A 250 -10.16 23.54 4.40
C SER A 250 -9.89 23.21 2.94
N ASP A 251 -10.11 21.95 2.52
CA ASP A 251 -9.93 21.48 1.14
C ASP A 251 -11.20 20.74 0.67
N PRO A 252 -11.95 21.31 -0.29
CA PRO A 252 -13.15 20.66 -0.84
C PRO A 252 -12.91 19.30 -1.50
N ASN A 253 -11.67 18.96 -1.87
CA ASN A 253 -11.31 17.68 -2.47
C ASN A 253 -10.70 16.68 -1.46
N TYR A 254 -10.66 17.03 -0.17
CA TYR A 254 -10.07 16.20 0.88
C TYR A 254 -10.64 14.78 0.87
N SER A 255 -9.75 13.79 1.10
CA SER A 255 -10.11 12.37 1.22
C SER A 255 -9.40 11.79 2.42
N ILE A 256 -10.16 11.38 3.43
CA ILE A 256 -9.57 10.79 4.62
C ILE A 256 -8.80 9.51 4.30
N LEU A 257 -9.28 8.71 3.34
CA LEU A 257 -8.63 7.47 2.92
C LEU A 257 -7.31 7.72 2.18
N GLN A 258 -7.22 8.76 1.34
CA GLN A 258 -5.94 9.13 0.71
C GLN A 258 -4.95 9.68 1.73
N GLU A 259 -5.43 10.48 2.68
CA GLU A 259 -4.59 11.03 3.76
C GLU A 259 -4.11 9.96 4.75
N CYS A 260 -4.81 8.81 4.83
CA CYS A 260 -4.33 7.63 5.55
C CYS A 260 -3.21 6.89 4.82
N TYR A 261 -3.09 7.02 3.50
CA TYR A 261 -2.14 6.23 2.70
C TYR A 261 -0.66 6.47 3.07
N PRO A 262 -0.18 7.71 3.33
CA PRO A 262 1.17 7.94 3.84
C PRO A 262 1.49 7.16 5.12
N TYR A 263 0.55 7.12 6.05
CA TYR A 263 0.68 6.35 7.28
C TYR A 263 0.73 4.85 6.99
N LEU A 264 -0.17 4.35 6.13
CA LEU A 264 -0.20 2.95 5.70
C LEU A 264 1.14 2.53 5.11
N ALA A 265 1.69 3.33 4.20
CA ALA A 265 2.98 3.09 3.58
C ALA A 265 4.10 3.02 4.61
N LYS A 266 4.14 3.97 5.57
CA LYS A 266 5.08 3.90 6.70
C LYS A 266 4.90 2.63 7.51
N ARG A 267 3.67 2.26 7.87
CA ARG A 267 3.41 1.08 8.70
C ARG A 267 3.83 -0.20 7.98
N LEU A 268 3.40 -0.40 6.73
CA LEU A 268 3.72 -1.59 5.94
C LEU A 268 5.22 -1.73 5.67
N LEU A 269 5.95 -0.63 5.46
CA LEU A 269 7.39 -0.66 5.21
C LEU A 269 8.22 -0.87 6.48
N THR A 270 7.66 -0.65 7.67
CA THR A 270 8.39 -0.74 8.94
C THR A 270 7.97 -1.92 9.82
N ASP A 271 6.77 -2.47 9.60
CA ASP A 271 6.22 -3.59 10.36
C ASP A 271 6.61 -4.93 9.74
N ASP A 272 7.35 -5.72 10.52
CA ASP A 272 7.85 -7.05 10.14
C ASP A 272 6.94 -8.21 10.57
N SER A 273 5.74 -7.94 11.05
CA SER A 273 4.78 -9.00 11.42
C SER A 273 4.36 -9.80 10.18
N PRO A 274 4.11 -11.13 10.29
CA PRO A 274 3.69 -11.95 9.17
C PRO A 274 2.46 -11.42 8.41
N ARG A 275 1.52 -10.81 9.14
CA ARG A 275 0.31 -10.19 8.60
C ARG A 275 0.61 -8.92 7.81
N ALA A 276 1.40 -7.99 8.36
CA ALA A 276 1.82 -6.78 7.64
C ALA A 276 2.65 -7.10 6.38
N ARG A 277 3.51 -8.11 6.44
CA ARG A 277 4.25 -8.62 5.28
C ARG A 277 3.32 -9.16 4.20
N GLY A 278 2.28 -9.89 4.59
CA GLY A 278 1.23 -10.36 3.69
C GLY A 278 0.53 -9.20 2.98
N ALA A 279 0.10 -8.19 3.75
CA ALA A 279 -0.54 -6.99 3.21
C ALA A 279 0.39 -6.18 2.27
N LEU A 280 1.67 -6.01 2.63
CA LEU A 280 2.64 -5.33 1.75
C LEU A 280 2.87 -6.11 0.46
N LYS A 281 3.02 -7.44 0.56
CA LYS A 281 3.15 -8.32 -0.61
C LYS A 281 1.94 -8.18 -1.51
N MET A 282 0.74 -8.20 -0.91
CA MET A 282 -0.51 -8.08 -1.63
C MET A 282 -0.63 -6.76 -2.39
N LEU A 283 -0.21 -5.66 -1.76
CA LEU A 283 -0.24 -4.35 -2.39
C LEU A 283 0.72 -4.24 -3.58
N ILE A 284 1.90 -4.86 -3.48
CA ILE A 284 2.96 -4.74 -4.48
C ILE A 284 2.84 -5.75 -5.64
N TYR A 285 2.39 -6.97 -5.35
CA TYR A 285 2.30 -8.06 -6.35
C TYR A 285 0.87 -8.37 -6.77
N GLY A 286 -0.12 -7.90 -6.02
CA GLY A 286 -1.51 -8.36 -6.15
C GLY A 286 -1.70 -9.80 -5.66
N LYS A 287 -2.94 -10.31 -5.82
CA LYS A 287 -3.37 -11.61 -5.29
C LYS A 287 -2.70 -12.81 -5.92
N TYR A 288 -2.55 -12.78 -7.24
CA TYR A 288 -2.04 -13.90 -8.05
C TYR A 288 -0.79 -13.52 -8.84
N GLY A 289 -0.23 -12.34 -8.61
CA GLY A 289 0.96 -11.89 -9.30
C GLY A 289 2.22 -12.48 -8.68
N ASP A 290 3.04 -13.11 -9.50
CA ASP A 290 4.47 -13.30 -9.23
C ASP A 290 5.29 -12.12 -9.80
N GLU A 291 4.62 -11.08 -10.29
CA GLU A 291 5.21 -9.92 -10.94
C GLU A 291 5.13 -8.69 -10.03
N LEU A 292 6.26 -7.98 -9.90
CA LEU A 292 6.38 -6.75 -9.14
C LEU A 292 5.72 -5.58 -9.88
N ASP A 293 4.74 -4.92 -9.26
CA ASP A 293 4.17 -3.67 -9.77
C ASP A 293 5.01 -2.47 -9.31
N LEU A 294 5.85 -1.96 -10.22
CA LEU A 294 6.70 -0.80 -9.96
C LEU A 294 5.91 0.48 -9.65
N SER A 295 4.68 0.62 -10.16
CA SER A 295 3.84 1.79 -9.88
C SER A 295 3.40 1.81 -8.42
N LYS A 296 3.10 0.64 -7.84
CA LYS A 296 2.74 0.48 -6.44
C LYS A 296 3.93 0.67 -5.50
N VAL A 297 5.11 0.22 -5.90
CA VAL A 297 6.36 0.52 -5.18
C VAL A 297 6.63 2.03 -5.14
N GLU A 298 6.41 2.72 -6.26
CA GLU A 298 6.56 4.18 -6.32
C GLU A 298 5.54 4.90 -5.42
N GLU A 299 4.27 4.48 -5.47
CA GLU A 299 3.18 5.00 -4.63
C GLU A 299 3.53 4.87 -3.14
N LEU A 300 3.96 3.68 -2.71
CA LEU A 300 4.40 3.43 -1.33
C LEU A 300 5.60 4.31 -0.93
N SER A 301 6.59 4.45 -1.81
CA SER A 301 7.76 5.29 -1.54
C SER A 301 7.38 6.75 -1.35
N LYS A 302 6.49 7.28 -2.20
CA LYS A 302 5.96 8.65 -2.08
C LYS A 302 5.14 8.82 -0.81
N GLY A 303 4.31 7.83 -0.47
CA GLY A 303 3.54 7.82 0.78
C GLY A 303 4.45 7.89 2.01
N PHE A 304 5.51 7.08 2.04
CA PHE A 304 6.50 7.09 3.13
C PHE A 304 7.20 8.46 3.28
N GLU A 305 7.62 9.07 2.16
CA GLU A 305 8.25 10.39 2.15
C GLU A 305 7.28 11.47 2.63
N SER A 306 6.03 11.44 2.16
CA SER A 306 4.96 12.36 2.58
C SER A 306 4.69 12.28 4.08
N TYR A 307 4.59 11.06 4.64
CA TYR A 307 4.41 10.86 6.07
C TYR A 307 5.58 11.43 6.88
N THR A 308 6.81 11.12 6.47
CA THR A 308 7.99 11.50 7.23
C THR A 308 8.23 13.01 7.18
N SER A 309 8.02 13.65 6.03
CA SER A 309 8.13 15.11 5.90
C SER A 309 7.08 15.87 6.72
N SER A 310 5.85 15.35 6.78
CA SER A 310 4.76 15.93 7.56
C SER A 310 4.97 15.83 9.08
N THR A 311 5.63 14.77 9.56
CA THR A 311 5.88 14.54 10.99
C THR A 311 7.17 15.17 11.51
N SER A 312 8.20 15.30 10.65
CA SER A 312 9.51 15.85 11.03
C SER A 312 9.58 17.38 11.04
N SER A 313 8.75 18.06 10.25
CA SER A 313 8.63 19.54 10.23
C SER A 313 8.16 20.15 11.56
N VAL A 314 7.67 19.34 12.50
CA VAL A 314 7.25 19.78 13.85
C VAL A 314 8.43 20.17 14.74
N LYS A 315 9.68 19.76 14.43
CA LYS A 315 10.87 20.15 15.22
C LYS A 315 11.42 21.54 14.88
N SER A 316 11.02 22.13 13.76
CA SER A 316 11.49 23.44 13.30
C SER A 316 10.29 24.37 13.12
N GLY A 317 10.05 25.27 14.08
CA GLY A 317 8.91 26.20 14.11
C GLY A 317 8.84 27.24 12.97
N GLN A 318 9.46 27.01 11.81
CA GLN A 318 9.31 27.82 10.61
C GLN A 318 9.32 26.91 9.37
N GLY A 319 8.41 27.23 8.44
CA GLY A 319 8.10 26.41 7.28
C GLY A 319 9.28 26.08 6.37
N GLN A 320 9.07 24.99 5.62
CA GLN A 320 9.87 24.48 4.50
C GLN A 320 11.39 24.39 4.73
N SER A 321 11.91 23.17 4.90
CA SER A 321 13.33 22.95 4.56
C SER A 321 13.65 21.46 4.37
N ASN A 322 14.73 21.18 3.65
CA ASN A 322 15.30 19.86 3.35
C ASN A 322 15.36 18.88 4.52
N GLU A 323 15.26 19.33 5.77
CA GLU A 323 15.28 18.49 6.98
C GLU A 323 14.22 17.38 6.99
N GLY A 324 12.99 17.66 6.54
CA GLY A 324 11.96 16.63 6.54
C GLY A 324 12.22 15.52 5.51
N ARG A 325 12.72 15.92 4.34
CA ARG A 325 13.19 14.98 3.30
C ARG A 325 14.42 14.20 3.77
N ASN A 326 15.31 14.85 4.50
CA ASN A 326 16.48 14.22 5.10
C ASN A 326 16.10 13.16 6.15
N ALA A 327 15.11 13.45 6.99
CA ALA A 327 14.58 12.51 7.96
C ALA A 327 13.92 11.30 7.27
N ALA A 328 13.20 11.54 6.16
CA ALA A 328 12.62 10.47 5.33
C ALA A 328 13.70 9.53 4.80
N VAL A 329 14.78 10.09 4.24
CA VAL A 329 15.92 9.31 3.73
C VAL A 329 16.61 8.52 4.84
N GLU A 330 16.76 9.10 6.04
CA GLU A 330 17.36 8.41 7.19
C GLU A 330 16.49 7.26 7.71
N GLN A 331 15.17 7.45 7.78
CA GLN A 331 14.25 6.38 8.15
C GLN A 331 14.19 5.26 7.11
N LEU A 332 14.13 5.59 5.82
CA LEU A 332 14.25 4.59 4.75
C LEU A 332 15.58 3.85 4.84
N ALA A 333 16.70 4.54 5.08
CA ALA A 333 17.98 3.91 5.29
C ALA A 333 17.96 2.97 6.50
N ASN A 334 17.31 3.32 7.60
CA ASN A 334 17.15 2.45 8.78
C ASN A 334 16.43 1.14 8.44
N VAL A 335 15.42 1.19 7.58
CA VAL A 335 14.74 -0.01 7.08
C VAL A 335 15.65 -0.77 6.11
N LEU A 336 16.14 -0.13 5.05
CA LEU A 336 16.86 -0.81 3.97
C LEU A 336 18.23 -1.35 4.38
N LEU A 337 18.92 -0.62 5.26
CA LEU A 337 20.29 -0.89 5.68
C LEU A 337 20.33 -1.37 7.15
N SER A 338 19.25 -1.99 7.62
CA SER A 338 19.23 -2.64 8.93
C SER A 338 20.25 -3.78 8.97
N GLU A 339 20.89 -3.95 10.14
CA GLU A 339 21.80 -5.07 10.36
C GLU A 339 21.03 -6.40 10.47
N ASP A 340 19.86 -6.36 11.10
CA ASP A 340 18.94 -7.49 11.18
C ASP A 340 18.09 -7.57 9.90
N SER A 341 17.73 -8.77 9.48
CA SER A 341 16.91 -8.97 8.28
C SER A 341 15.48 -8.50 8.52
N ASN A 342 14.96 -7.70 7.60
CA ASN A 342 13.53 -7.38 7.53
C ASN A 342 12.95 -7.79 6.18
N TYR A 343 11.63 -7.79 6.09
CA TYR A 343 10.92 -8.21 4.90
C TYR A 343 11.18 -7.33 3.68
N VAL A 344 11.15 -6.00 3.85
CA VAL A 344 11.40 -5.05 2.75
C VAL A 344 12.77 -5.28 2.13
N GLN A 345 13.80 -5.46 2.97
CA GLN A 345 15.16 -5.78 2.54
C GLN A 345 15.19 -7.12 1.79
N ASN A 346 14.60 -8.18 2.35
CA ASN A 346 14.56 -9.49 1.69
C ASN A 346 13.83 -9.45 0.35
N LEU A 347 12.74 -8.68 0.26
CA LEU A 347 11.97 -8.48 -0.96
C LEU A 347 12.83 -7.80 -2.03
N LEU A 348 13.49 -6.69 -1.68
CA LEU A 348 14.36 -5.97 -2.59
C LEU A 348 15.56 -6.82 -3.03
N LEU A 349 16.14 -7.61 -2.12
CA LEU A 349 17.21 -8.53 -2.44
C LEU A 349 16.75 -9.63 -3.42
N HIS A 350 15.57 -10.19 -3.19
CA HIS A 350 14.95 -11.16 -4.08
C HIS A 350 14.70 -10.58 -5.47
N GLU A 351 14.05 -9.41 -5.57
CA GLU A 351 13.78 -8.79 -6.87
C GLU A 351 15.06 -8.37 -7.59
N SER A 352 16.06 -7.87 -6.85
CA SER A 352 17.39 -7.57 -7.40
C SER A 352 18.09 -8.83 -7.92
N ALA A 353 17.96 -9.95 -7.20
CA ALA A 353 18.50 -11.23 -7.62
C ALA A 353 17.82 -11.75 -8.89
N VAL A 354 16.49 -11.66 -8.98
CA VAL A 354 15.69 -12.01 -10.17
C VAL A 354 16.09 -11.15 -11.37
N ALA A 355 16.23 -9.84 -11.16
CA ALA A 355 16.69 -8.88 -12.15
C ALA A 355 18.08 -9.20 -12.69
N ILE A 356 19.05 -9.39 -11.80
CA ILE A 356 20.44 -9.67 -12.15
C ILE A 356 20.56 -11.02 -12.84
N ASP A 357 19.81 -12.03 -12.39
CA ASP A 357 19.76 -13.32 -13.06
C ASP A 357 19.25 -13.21 -14.51
N ALA A 358 18.17 -12.44 -14.73
CA ALA A 358 17.65 -12.20 -16.07
C ALA A 358 18.66 -11.45 -16.95
N ALA A 359 19.31 -10.42 -16.42
CA ALA A 359 20.32 -9.62 -17.12
C ALA A 359 21.57 -10.43 -17.50
N ILE A 360 22.07 -11.28 -16.58
CA ILE A 360 23.18 -12.20 -16.86
C ILE A 360 22.81 -13.13 -18.02
N ARG A 361 21.57 -13.64 -18.05
CA ARG A 361 21.10 -14.50 -19.13
C ARG A 361 20.93 -13.77 -20.45
N GLU A 362 20.42 -12.53 -20.45
CA GLU A 362 20.39 -11.69 -21.65
C GLU A 362 21.79 -11.49 -22.22
N ALA A 363 22.75 -11.12 -21.37
CA ALA A 363 24.13 -10.86 -21.80
C ALA A 363 24.84 -12.12 -22.33
N ILE A 364 24.61 -13.28 -21.71
CA ILE A 364 25.28 -14.54 -22.10
C ILE A 364 24.60 -15.20 -23.30
N LEU A 365 23.26 -15.20 -23.35
CA LEU A 365 22.49 -16.01 -24.30
C LEU A 365 22.06 -15.24 -25.54
N SER A 366 21.88 -13.92 -25.46
CA SER A 366 21.54 -13.10 -26.63
C SER A 366 22.55 -13.28 -27.79
N PRO A 367 23.88 -13.28 -27.54
CA PRO A 367 24.87 -13.54 -28.59
C PRO A 367 24.84 -14.98 -29.14
N LEU A 368 24.27 -15.92 -28.39
CA LEU A 368 24.23 -17.35 -28.70
C LEU A 368 22.89 -17.79 -29.31
N GLU A 369 21.89 -16.90 -29.42
CA GLU A 369 20.60 -17.18 -30.05
C GLU A 369 20.69 -17.70 -31.50
N PRO A 370 21.57 -17.17 -32.37
CA PRO A 370 21.73 -17.71 -33.71
C PRO A 370 22.12 -19.18 -33.69
N LEU A 371 22.99 -19.59 -32.75
CA LEU A 371 23.43 -20.98 -32.58
C LEU A 371 22.32 -21.86 -32.00
N ARG A 372 21.44 -21.32 -31.16
CA ARG A 372 20.25 -22.02 -30.61
C ARG A 372 19.25 -22.38 -31.72
N ASN A 373 18.94 -21.42 -32.59
CA ASN A 373 17.94 -21.59 -33.65
C ASN A 373 18.49 -22.31 -34.88
N THR A 374 19.81 -22.42 -35.00
CA THR A 374 20.44 -23.26 -36.01
C THR A 374 20.14 -24.71 -35.63
N ALA A 375 19.21 -25.33 -36.35
CA ALA A 375 19.10 -26.79 -36.35
C ALA A 375 20.44 -27.30 -36.89
N LEU A 376 21.35 -27.65 -35.99
CA LEU A 376 22.56 -28.39 -36.26
C LEU A 376 22.12 -29.79 -36.74
N GLN A 377 21.60 -29.88 -37.97
CA GLN A 377 21.52 -31.11 -38.74
C GLN A 377 22.95 -31.47 -39.14
N LEU A 378 23.78 -31.79 -38.14
CA LEU A 378 25.09 -32.36 -38.41
C LEU A 378 24.88 -33.82 -38.81
N PRO A 379 25.32 -34.22 -40.02
CA PRO A 379 25.35 -35.64 -40.36
C PRO A 379 26.23 -36.37 -39.34
N SER A 380 25.79 -37.54 -38.90
CA SER A 380 26.33 -38.37 -37.81
C SER A 380 27.86 -38.28 -37.62
N LEU A 381 28.33 -37.28 -36.86
CA LEU A 381 29.69 -37.23 -36.36
C LEU A 381 29.73 -38.05 -35.08
N GLY A 382 30.27 -39.27 -35.13
CA GLY A 382 30.34 -40.27 -34.04
C GLY A 382 30.49 -39.75 -32.59
N PRO A 383 31.59 -39.98 -31.86
CA PRO A 383 31.66 -39.77 -30.40
C PRO A 383 31.55 -38.30 -29.91
N LEU A 384 31.30 -37.34 -30.82
CA LEU A 384 31.14 -35.91 -30.53
C LEU A 384 29.67 -35.46 -30.42
N THR A 385 28.69 -36.35 -30.64
CA THR A 385 27.26 -36.02 -30.44
C THR A 385 26.94 -35.69 -28.98
N LEU A 386 27.42 -36.49 -28.04
CA LEU A 386 27.17 -36.34 -26.60
C LEU A 386 27.60 -34.97 -26.03
N PRO A 387 28.82 -34.47 -26.30
CA PRO A 387 29.22 -33.12 -25.88
C PRO A 387 28.37 -31.99 -26.47
N LEU A 388 27.95 -32.12 -27.73
CA LEU A 388 27.12 -31.11 -28.41
C LEU A 388 25.68 -31.12 -27.91
N ASP A 389 25.10 -32.31 -27.70
CA ASP A 389 23.77 -32.47 -27.11
C ASP A 389 23.74 -31.97 -25.65
N LEU A 390 24.82 -32.18 -24.89
CA LEU A 390 24.99 -31.65 -23.53
C LEU A 390 25.07 -30.12 -23.53
N ALA A 391 25.82 -29.54 -24.47
CA ALA A 391 25.94 -28.09 -24.62
C ALA A 391 24.61 -27.45 -25.05
N LYS A 392 23.87 -28.09 -25.97
CA LYS A 392 22.54 -27.64 -26.40
C LYS A 392 21.52 -27.74 -25.26
N ALA A 393 21.51 -28.85 -24.52
CA ALA A 393 20.70 -29.02 -23.33
C ALA A 393 21.01 -27.96 -22.26
N ALA A 394 22.28 -27.63 -22.04
CA ALA A 394 22.69 -26.55 -21.12
C ALA A 394 22.23 -25.17 -21.60
N LEU A 395 22.28 -24.90 -22.91
CA LEU A 395 21.80 -23.64 -23.50
C LEU A 395 20.28 -23.49 -23.39
N GLU A 396 19.53 -24.55 -23.68
CA GLU A 396 18.06 -24.60 -23.55
C GLU A 396 17.63 -24.45 -22.08
N LEU A 397 18.36 -25.08 -21.14
CA LEU A 397 18.17 -24.92 -19.70
C LEU A 397 18.43 -23.50 -19.19
N GLN A 398 19.10 -22.65 -19.97
CA GLN A 398 19.33 -21.24 -19.61
C GLN A 398 18.49 -20.25 -20.43
N ALA A 399 17.85 -20.65 -21.53
CA ALA A 399 17.07 -19.78 -22.43
C ALA A 399 16.12 -18.81 -21.70
N ILE A 400 16.00 -17.59 -22.23
CA ILE A 400 15.11 -16.53 -21.74
C ILE A 400 13.65 -16.89 -22.06
N ASN A 401 12.71 -16.61 -21.15
CA ASN A 401 11.27 -16.80 -21.37
C ASN A 401 10.49 -15.47 -21.27
N ASP A 402 9.18 -15.51 -21.49
CA ASP A 402 8.31 -14.32 -21.47
C ASP A 402 8.30 -13.59 -20.11
N SER A 403 8.42 -14.33 -19.00
CA SER A 403 8.54 -13.75 -17.65
C SER A 403 9.84 -12.96 -17.49
N ASP A 404 10.92 -13.44 -18.10
CA ASP A 404 12.23 -12.77 -18.06
C ASP A 404 12.23 -11.46 -18.86
N HIS A 405 11.49 -11.39 -19.97
CA HIS A 405 11.37 -10.16 -20.76
C HIS A 405 10.77 -9.00 -19.95
N LYS A 406 9.71 -9.25 -19.19
CA LYS A 406 9.12 -8.25 -18.29
C LYS A 406 10.04 -7.91 -17.11
N LYS A 407 10.76 -8.88 -16.55
CA LYS A 407 11.77 -8.62 -15.50
C LYS A 407 12.88 -7.72 -16.03
N LEU A 408 13.33 -7.94 -17.26
CA LEU A 408 14.29 -7.08 -17.94
C LEU A 408 13.72 -5.68 -18.24
N GLU A 409 12.44 -5.58 -18.56
CA GLU A 409 11.74 -4.29 -18.68
C GLU A 409 11.75 -3.52 -17.35
N ASN A 410 11.39 -4.17 -16.24
CA ASN A 410 11.48 -3.59 -14.90
C ASN A 410 12.90 -3.12 -14.56
N VAL A 411 13.93 -3.91 -14.93
CA VAL A 411 15.33 -3.52 -14.77
C VAL A 411 15.69 -2.30 -15.60
N ARG A 412 15.22 -2.22 -16.84
CA ARG A 412 15.45 -1.06 -17.72
C ARG A 412 14.78 0.19 -17.15
N ILE A 413 13.54 0.10 -16.68
CA ILE A 413 12.82 1.20 -16.02
C ILE A 413 13.62 1.72 -14.81
N LEU A 414 14.08 0.81 -13.94
CA LEU A 414 14.88 1.18 -12.76
C LEU A 414 16.25 1.77 -13.15
N THR A 415 16.91 1.23 -14.16
CA THR A 415 18.21 1.74 -14.64
C THR A 415 18.08 3.11 -15.29
N ASP A 416 17.01 3.34 -16.06
CA ASP A 416 16.66 4.64 -16.63
C ASP A 416 16.34 5.67 -15.55
N ALA A 417 15.62 5.24 -14.49
CA ALA A 417 15.35 6.08 -13.34
C ALA A 417 16.64 6.54 -12.64
N VAL A 418 17.55 5.60 -12.36
CA VAL A 418 18.82 5.88 -11.68
C VAL A 418 19.76 6.72 -12.56
N SER A 419 19.85 6.44 -13.86
CA SER A 419 20.74 7.16 -14.77
C SER A 419 20.29 8.60 -15.05
N ARG A 420 18.97 8.85 -15.13
CA ARG A 420 18.41 10.22 -15.22
C ARG A 420 18.62 11.03 -13.93
N GLY A 421 18.73 10.38 -12.77
CA GLY A 421 19.11 11.03 -11.51
C GLY A 421 20.56 11.53 -11.47
N GLY A 422 21.43 11.12 -12.40
CA GLY A 422 22.85 11.49 -12.46
C GLY A 422 23.21 12.59 -13.48
N SER A 423 22.33 12.91 -14.43
CA SER A 423 22.62 13.93 -15.46
C SER A 423 21.96 15.27 -15.13
N THR A 424 22.75 16.24 -14.70
CA THR A 424 22.37 17.66 -14.72
C THR A 424 22.13 18.11 -16.16
N GLY A 425 20.88 18.07 -16.63
CA GLY A 425 20.52 18.45 -17.99
C GLY A 425 19.01 18.48 -18.20
N THR A 426 18.49 19.71 -18.24
CA THR A 426 17.17 20.23 -18.63
C THR A 426 16.11 19.29 -19.24
N SER A 427 14.88 19.44 -18.73
CA SER A 427 13.57 19.21 -19.38
C SER A 427 13.08 17.75 -19.57
N THR A 428 12.63 17.14 -18.48
CA THR A 428 11.24 16.64 -18.25
C THR A 428 11.19 16.10 -16.81
N ASN A 429 10.64 16.91 -15.89
CA ASN A 429 10.54 16.59 -14.48
C ASN A 429 9.44 15.57 -14.25
N GLU A 430 9.79 14.43 -13.64
CA GLU A 430 8.95 13.71 -12.64
C GLU A 430 9.69 12.53 -11.98
N LEU A 431 10.77 12.01 -12.59
CA LEU A 431 11.48 10.82 -12.08
C LEU A 431 12.67 11.07 -11.13
N SER A 432 13.07 12.32 -10.87
CA SER A 432 14.36 12.62 -10.20
C SER A 432 14.29 13.38 -8.87
N SER A 433 13.10 13.57 -8.29
CA SER A 433 12.96 14.35 -7.04
C SER A 433 12.75 13.55 -5.75
N SER A 434 12.44 12.25 -5.79
CA SER A 434 11.94 11.50 -4.61
C SER A 434 13.00 10.74 -3.78
N LEU A 435 14.15 10.34 -4.35
CA LEU A 435 15.21 9.68 -3.57
C LEU A 435 16.54 10.42 -3.70
N ASP A 436 17.05 10.92 -2.57
CA ASP A 436 18.40 11.50 -2.46
C ASP A 436 19.47 10.39 -2.42
N VAL A 437 19.72 9.78 -3.59
CA VAL A 437 20.66 8.67 -3.77
C VAL A 437 22.06 8.96 -3.20
N PRO A 438 22.67 10.15 -3.41
CA PRO A 438 23.96 10.47 -2.81
C PRO A 438 23.96 10.35 -1.27
N ARG A 439 22.87 10.75 -0.63
CA ARG A 439 22.74 10.69 0.83
C ARG A 439 22.48 9.27 1.33
N LEU A 440 21.70 8.46 0.60
CA LEU A 440 21.57 7.03 0.88
C LEU A 440 22.92 6.32 0.81
N LEU A 441 23.76 6.64 -0.19
CA LEU A 441 25.11 6.12 -0.29
C LEU A 441 26.00 6.56 0.89
N GLN A 442 25.85 7.81 1.35
CA GLN A 442 26.54 8.30 2.54
C GLN A 442 26.12 7.51 3.79
N GLU A 443 24.83 7.24 3.95
CA GLU A 443 24.30 6.48 5.10
C GLU A 443 24.68 5.00 5.03
N ALA A 444 24.71 4.41 3.82
CA ALA A 444 25.24 3.09 3.56
C ALA A 444 26.71 2.97 3.98
N ASN A 445 27.55 3.95 3.63
CA ASN A 445 28.97 3.91 3.97
C ASN A 445 29.22 3.99 5.49
N LYS A 446 28.31 4.59 6.27
CA LYS A 446 28.38 4.55 7.75
C LYS A 446 28.10 3.15 8.32
N ARG A 447 27.47 2.26 7.54
CA ARG A 447 26.96 0.95 7.99
C ARG A 447 27.67 -0.23 7.32
N GLN A 448 29.00 -0.18 7.25
CA GLN A 448 29.80 -1.19 6.53
C GLN A 448 29.56 -2.63 6.99
N ARG A 449 29.31 -2.87 8.28
CA ARG A 449 28.94 -4.20 8.79
C ARG A 449 27.60 -4.68 8.25
N ALA A 450 26.57 -3.81 8.28
CA ALA A 450 25.27 -4.11 7.71
C ALA A 450 25.39 -4.41 6.21
N LEU A 451 26.17 -3.61 5.46
CA LEU A 451 26.44 -3.86 4.04
C LEU A 451 27.08 -5.22 3.76
N GLY A 452 28.04 -5.65 4.59
CA GLY A 452 28.65 -6.98 4.47
C GLY A 452 27.63 -8.11 4.65
N ARG A 453 26.73 -7.97 5.63
CA ARG A 453 25.64 -8.94 5.87
C ARG A 453 24.59 -8.92 4.76
N ILE A 454 24.20 -7.73 4.30
CA ILE A 454 23.30 -7.55 3.15
C ILE A 454 23.88 -8.20 1.89
N GLY A 455 25.20 -8.07 1.65
CA GLY A 455 25.88 -8.71 0.54
C GLY A 455 25.84 -10.25 0.61
N LEU A 456 25.96 -10.83 1.80
CA LEU A 456 25.80 -12.29 1.98
C LEU A 456 24.37 -12.75 1.69
N ARG A 457 23.38 -12.04 2.21
CA ARG A 457 21.95 -12.31 1.94
C ARG A 457 21.58 -12.11 0.48
N PHE A 458 22.18 -11.12 -0.19
CA PHE A 458 22.04 -10.94 -1.63
C PHE A 458 22.56 -12.16 -2.40
N GLY A 459 23.76 -12.63 -2.04
CA GLY A 459 24.34 -13.84 -2.63
C GLY A 459 23.46 -15.08 -2.42
N GLU A 460 22.97 -15.27 -1.20
CA GLU A 460 22.01 -16.34 -0.86
C GLU A 460 20.75 -16.25 -1.73
N SER A 461 20.15 -15.07 -1.83
CA SER A 461 18.95 -14.84 -2.66
C SER A 461 19.19 -15.13 -4.15
N LEU A 462 20.30 -14.64 -4.72
CA LEU A 462 20.69 -14.90 -6.11
C LEU A 462 20.85 -16.40 -6.39
N THR A 463 21.48 -17.11 -5.45
CA THR A 463 21.71 -18.55 -5.60
C THR A 463 20.41 -19.35 -5.49
N HIS A 464 19.49 -18.93 -4.61
CA HIS A 464 18.15 -19.51 -4.53
C HIS A 464 17.33 -19.27 -5.79
N VAL A 465 17.35 -18.06 -6.36
CA VAL A 465 16.65 -17.75 -7.61
C VAL A 465 17.15 -18.65 -8.75
N GLN A 466 18.48 -18.79 -8.87
CA GLN A 466 19.09 -19.66 -9.87
C GLN A 466 18.76 -21.14 -9.67
N ALA A 467 18.77 -21.61 -8.42
CA ALA A 467 18.42 -22.99 -8.07
C ALA A 467 16.95 -23.32 -8.35
N LYS A 468 16.02 -22.45 -7.89
CA LYS A 468 14.58 -22.60 -8.11
C LYS A 468 14.26 -22.69 -9.59
N ARG A 469 14.83 -21.79 -10.41
CA ARG A 469 14.65 -21.82 -11.86
C ARG A 469 15.12 -23.15 -12.47
N LEU A 470 16.27 -23.69 -12.05
CA LEU A 470 16.74 -24.98 -12.55
C LEU A 470 15.79 -26.11 -12.15
N ARG A 471 15.23 -26.09 -10.93
CA ARG A 471 14.20 -27.04 -10.49
C ARG A 471 12.92 -26.94 -11.32
N ASP A 472 12.41 -25.73 -11.52
CA ASP A 472 11.18 -25.51 -12.30
C ASP A 472 11.36 -26.03 -13.75
N ARG A 473 12.56 -25.84 -14.33
CA ARG A 473 12.90 -26.40 -15.64
C ARG A 473 13.05 -27.91 -15.63
N ALA A 474 13.60 -28.51 -14.58
CA ALA A 474 13.67 -29.96 -14.44
C ALA A 474 12.26 -30.58 -14.37
N ALA A 475 11.33 -29.93 -13.65
CA ALA A 475 9.95 -30.39 -13.49
C ALA A 475 9.10 -30.27 -14.77
N GLY A 476 9.43 -29.35 -15.67
CA GLY A 476 8.70 -29.13 -16.93
C GLY A 476 9.08 -30.08 -18.09
N VAL A 477 10.01 -31.00 -17.89
CA VAL A 477 10.59 -31.86 -18.94
C VAL A 477 9.73 -33.12 -19.15
N LYS A 478 9.29 -33.39 -20.39
CA LYS A 478 8.54 -34.62 -20.77
C LYS A 478 9.48 -35.71 -21.25
N THR A 479 9.02 -36.96 -21.29
CA THR A 479 9.87 -38.17 -21.37
C THR A 479 10.44 -38.47 -22.78
N GLU A 480 11.64 -37.94 -23.07
CA GLU A 480 12.59 -38.40 -24.10
C GLU A 480 14.02 -38.61 -23.53
N TRP A 481 14.94 -39.24 -24.26
CA TRP A 481 16.32 -39.51 -23.77
C TRP A 481 17.16 -38.24 -23.56
N ASN A 482 17.01 -37.24 -24.45
CA ASN A 482 17.64 -35.91 -24.28
C ASN A 482 17.08 -35.15 -23.08
N ASP A 483 15.87 -35.48 -22.68
CA ASP A 483 15.12 -34.82 -21.61
C ASP A 483 15.53 -35.36 -20.24
N ALA A 484 15.84 -36.66 -20.11
CA ALA A 484 16.42 -37.24 -18.89
C ALA A 484 17.82 -36.68 -18.54
N ILE A 485 18.61 -36.30 -19.54
CA ILE A 485 19.91 -35.64 -19.34
C ILE A 485 19.72 -34.20 -18.83
N LYS A 486 18.77 -33.45 -19.41
CA LYS A 486 18.40 -32.10 -18.96
C LYS A 486 17.94 -32.11 -17.50
N GLU A 487 17.05 -33.02 -17.15
CA GLU A 487 16.54 -33.18 -15.78
C GLU A 487 17.67 -33.42 -14.77
N ARG A 488 18.60 -34.35 -15.06
CA ARG A 488 19.74 -34.64 -14.18
C ARG A 488 20.70 -33.47 -14.02
N LEU A 489 21.04 -32.78 -15.12
CA LEU A 489 21.93 -31.61 -15.08
C LEU A 489 21.30 -30.47 -14.27
N ALA A 490 20.02 -30.20 -14.52
CA ALA A 490 19.28 -29.16 -13.84
C ALA A 490 19.14 -29.46 -12.33
N THR A 491 18.82 -30.70 -11.98
CA THR A 491 18.70 -31.14 -10.57
C THR A 491 20.04 -31.02 -9.85
N ARG A 492 21.13 -31.51 -10.47
CA ARG A 492 22.46 -31.43 -9.85
C ARG A 492 22.97 -29.99 -9.71
N GLY A 493 22.70 -29.15 -10.71
CA GLY A 493 22.99 -27.72 -10.66
C GLY A 493 22.22 -27.03 -9.53
N ALA A 494 20.93 -27.32 -9.38
CA ALA A 494 20.10 -26.80 -8.30
C ALA A 494 20.65 -27.22 -6.92
N GLU A 495 20.97 -28.50 -6.71
CA GLU A 495 21.56 -29.00 -5.47
C GLU A 495 22.86 -28.25 -5.10
N THR A 496 23.74 -28.00 -6.08
CA THR A 496 25.00 -27.28 -5.82
C THR A 496 24.79 -25.83 -5.43
N LEU A 497 23.79 -25.17 -6.02
CA LEU A 497 23.44 -23.79 -5.68
C LEU A 497 22.72 -23.70 -4.33
N GLU A 498 21.86 -24.66 -4.00
CA GLU A 498 21.21 -24.79 -2.69
C GLU A 498 22.27 -24.97 -1.58
N ALA A 499 23.26 -25.84 -1.78
CA ALA A 499 24.36 -26.02 -0.83
C ALA A 499 25.22 -24.75 -0.64
N LEU A 500 25.39 -23.96 -1.71
CA LEU A 500 26.09 -22.68 -1.63
C LEU A 500 25.26 -21.62 -0.89
N ALA A 501 23.94 -21.60 -1.10
CA ALA A 501 23.02 -20.75 -0.34
C ALA A 501 23.08 -21.05 1.16
N GLU A 502 23.04 -22.34 1.54
CA GLU A 502 23.19 -22.77 2.94
C GLU A 502 24.52 -22.31 3.56
N ALA A 503 25.61 -22.40 2.80
CA ALA A 503 26.91 -21.92 3.26
C ALA A 503 26.91 -20.40 3.51
N LEU A 504 26.33 -19.60 2.62
CA LEU A 504 26.19 -18.15 2.77
C LEU A 504 25.31 -17.77 3.97
N SER A 505 24.19 -18.48 4.16
CA SER A 505 23.29 -18.32 5.31
C SER A 505 24.00 -18.62 6.63
N SER A 506 24.80 -19.70 6.67
CA SER A 506 25.61 -20.05 7.84
C SER A 506 26.65 -18.97 8.17
N LEU A 507 27.27 -18.38 7.15
CA LEU A 507 28.22 -17.28 7.29
C LEU A 507 27.54 -16.03 7.87
N ASP A 508 26.36 -15.64 7.37
CA ASP A 508 25.60 -14.51 7.92
C ASP A 508 25.24 -14.72 9.40
N SER A 509 24.75 -15.91 9.74
CA SER A 509 24.39 -16.27 11.12
C SER A 509 25.61 -16.23 12.06
N SER A 510 26.79 -16.58 11.56
CA SER A 510 28.04 -16.55 12.33
C SER A 510 28.51 -15.12 12.59
N LEU A 511 28.34 -14.22 11.62
CA LEU A 511 28.67 -12.80 11.77
C LEU A 511 27.70 -12.12 12.73
N ALA A 512 26.42 -12.49 12.70
CA ALA A 512 25.40 -11.98 13.64
C ALA A 512 25.74 -12.25 15.11
N LYS A 513 26.37 -13.41 15.39
CA LYS A 513 26.71 -13.86 16.75
C LYS A 513 27.98 -13.22 17.32
N ARG A 514 28.82 -12.60 16.51
CA ARG A 514 30.10 -11.98 16.92
C ARG A 514 29.93 -10.56 17.50
N LYS A 515 28.80 -10.26 18.15
CA LYS A 515 28.50 -8.94 18.75
C LYS A 515 29.54 -8.52 19.78
#